data_AF-A0A0F2TEG6-F1
#
_entry.id   AF-A0A0F2TEG6-F1
#
_cell.length_a   1.000
_cell.length_b   1.000
_cell.length_c   1.000
_cell.angle_alpha   90.00
_cell.angle_beta   90.00
_cell.angle_gamma   90.00
#
_symmetry.space_group_name_H-M   'P 1'
#
loop_
_entity.id
_entity.type
_entity.pdbx_description
1 polymer ?
#
loop_
_entity_poly.entity_id
_entity_poly.type
_entity_poly.pdbx_seq_one_letter_code
_entity_poly.pdbx_strand_id
1 'polypeptide(L)' 'MFAIYGTVCHICGHDGAGEADHLTPVSLDPGQPLDPHLMRPAHGANAPCRTCGRLCNTERGNRAITKAVRTSRNW' A
#
# COMPACT_ATOMS: atom_id res chain seq x y z
N MET A 1 -10.34 1.61 -6.84
CA MET A 1 -9.56 1.54 -5.58
C MET A 1 -9.16 2.94 -5.09
N PHE A 2 -8.38 3.75 -5.84
CA PHE A 2 -7.99 5.10 -5.40
C PHE A 2 -9.19 6.03 -5.15
N ALA A 3 -10.24 5.90 -5.95
CA ALA A 3 -11.50 6.62 -5.72
C ALA A 3 -12.20 6.25 -4.39
N ILE A 4 -11.91 5.08 -3.81
CA ILE A 4 -12.51 4.57 -2.58
C ILE A 4 -11.63 4.89 -1.37
N TYR A 5 -10.30 4.71 -1.50
CA TYR A 5 -9.35 4.78 -0.39
C TYR A 5 -8.38 5.97 -0.45
N GLY A 6 -8.46 6.80 -1.49
CA GLY A 6 -7.57 7.93 -1.70
C GLY A 6 -6.15 7.50 -2.10
N THR A 7 -5.18 8.37 -1.84
CA THR A 7 -3.76 8.23 -2.21
C THR A 7 -2.84 8.06 -0.99
N VAL A 8 -3.41 7.82 0.20
CA VAL A 8 -2.63 7.59 1.41
C VAL A 8 -2.09 6.17 1.42
N CYS A 9 -0.76 6.05 1.49
CA CYS A 9 -0.08 4.77 1.55
C CYS A 9 -0.47 4.01 2.82
N HIS A 10 -1.01 2.80 2.68
CA HIS A 10 -1.45 2.00 3.83
C HIS A 10 -0.30 1.40 4.64
N ILE A 11 0.91 1.41 4.08
CA ILE A 11 2.13 0.88 4.70
C ILE A 11 2.78 1.94 5.60
N CYS A 12 3.02 3.13 5.07
CA CYS A 12 3.75 4.20 5.78
C CYS A 12 2.86 5.36 6.26
N GLY A 13 1.63 5.48 5.76
CA GLY A 13 0.68 6.52 6.12
C GLY A 13 0.87 7.86 5.40
N HIS A 14 1.86 8.00 4.51
CA HIS A 14 2.08 9.24 3.76
C HIS A 14 1.24 9.28 2.48
N ASP A 15 0.86 10.49 2.07
CA ASP A 15 0.12 10.72 0.83
C ASP A 15 0.99 10.54 -0.43
N GLY A 16 0.36 10.52 -1.60
CA GLY A 16 1.02 10.42 -2.90
C GLY A 16 1.36 8.97 -3.33
N ALA A 17 0.66 7.98 -2.78
CA ALA A 17 0.70 6.62 -3.29
C ALA A 17 0.04 6.56 -4.67
N GLY A 18 0.72 5.93 -5.63
CA GLY A 18 0.26 5.79 -7.01
C GLY A 18 0.05 4.34 -7.46
N GLU A 19 0.33 3.36 -6.60
CA GLU A 19 0.16 1.95 -6.93
C GLU A 19 -0.85 1.25 -6.01
N ALA A 20 -1.49 0.22 -6.53
CA ALA A 20 -2.39 -0.64 -5.76
C ALA A 20 -1.61 -1.84 -5.21
N ASP A 21 -1.58 -1.95 -3.88
CA ASP A 21 -0.99 -3.11 -3.20
C ASP A 21 -2.09 -4.06 -2.72
N HIS A 22 -1.90 -5.36 -2.98
CA HIS A 22 -2.84 -6.38 -2.52
C HIS A 22 -2.66 -6.58 -1.01
N LEU A 23 -3.76 -6.60 -0.25
CA LEU A 23 -3.70 -6.87 1.19
C LEU A 23 -3.08 -8.25 1.45
N THR A 24 -3.49 -9.26 0.68
CA THR A 24 -2.85 -10.57 0.60
C THR A 24 -1.87 -10.57 -0.59
N PRO A 25 -0.56 -10.75 -0.37
CA PRO A 25 0.40 -10.82 -1.46
C PRO A 25 0.03 -11.88 -2.50
N VAL A 26 0.15 -11.55 -3.79
CA VAL A 26 -0.13 -12.47 -4.92
C VAL A 26 0.72 -13.75 -4.83
N SER A 27 1.91 -13.68 -4.23
CA SER A 27 2.76 -14.85 -3.99
C SER A 27 2.13 -15.88 -3.03
N LEU A 28 1.19 -15.46 -2.18
CA LEU A 28 0.47 -16.33 -1.25
C LEU A 28 -0.88 -16.79 -1.80
N ASP A 29 -1.54 -15.95 -2.60
CA ASP A 29 -2.77 -16.29 -3.32
C ASP A 29 -2.72 -15.72 -4.75
N PRO A 30 -2.25 -16.53 -5.73
CA PRO A 30 -2.16 -16.10 -7.13
C PRO A 30 -3.51 -16.09 -7.85
N GLY A 31 -4.56 -16.69 -7.27
CA GLY A 31 -5.89 -16.79 -7.86
C GLY A 31 -6.85 -15.69 -7.40
N GLN A 32 -6.38 -14.76 -6.56
CA GLN A 32 -7.25 -13.74 -5.98
C GLN A 32 -7.85 -12.83 -7.07
N PRO A 33 -9.15 -12.48 -6.97
CA PRO A 33 -9.79 -11.60 -7.92
C PRO A 33 -9.18 -10.19 -7.86
N LEU A 34 -9.18 -9.49 -9.00
CA LEU A 34 -8.90 -8.06 -9.09
C LEU A 34 -10.05 -7.26 -8.45
N ASP A 35 -10.11 -7.28 -7.13
CA ASP A 35 -11.10 -6.59 -6.33
C ASP A 35 -10.49 -5.33 -5.66
N PRO A 36 -10.98 -4.13 -6.01
CA PRO A 36 -10.60 -2.88 -5.34
C PRO A 36 -10.69 -2.89 -3.82
N HIS A 37 -11.57 -3.71 -3.23
CA HIS A 37 -11.73 -3.84 -1.78
C HIS A 37 -10.63 -4.66 -1.12
N LEU A 38 -9.96 -5.53 -1.87
CA LEU A 38 -8.81 -6.34 -1.43
C LEU A 38 -7.46 -5.63 -1.64
N MET A 39 -7.49 -4.37 -2.09
CA MET A 39 -6.31 -3.57 -2.39
C MET A 39 -6.26 -2.27 -1.59
N ARG A 40 -5.06 -1.76 -1.30
CA ARG A 40 -4.83 -0.47 -0.63
C ARG A 40 -3.69 0.33 -1.26
N PRO A 41 -3.75 1.69 -1.24
CA PRO A 41 -2.76 2.52 -1.92
C PRO A 41 -1.40 2.31 -1.30
N ALA A 42 -0.36 2.14 -2.11
CA ALA A 42 1.00 2.05 -1.64
C ALA A 42 1.97 2.79 -2.57
N HIS A 43 3.09 3.23 -2.01
CA HIS A 43 4.22 3.73 -2.79
C HIS A 43 4.98 2.55 -3.40
N GLY A 44 5.27 2.61 -4.68
CA GLY A 44 6.05 1.61 -5.41
C GLY A 44 6.93 2.27 -6.47
N ALA A 45 7.43 1.49 -7.42
CA ALA A 45 8.45 1.96 -8.37
C ALA A 45 8.02 3.18 -9.19
N ASN A 46 6.73 3.29 -9.53
CA ASN A 46 6.19 4.41 -10.31
C ASN A 46 5.84 5.63 -9.44
N ALA A 47 5.68 5.42 -8.13
CA ALA A 47 5.30 6.47 -7.17
C ALA A 47 6.04 6.25 -5.84
N PRO A 48 7.36 6.52 -5.79
CA PRO A 48 8.17 6.36 -4.58
C PRO A 48 7.73 7.32 -3.47
N CYS A 49 7.86 6.90 -2.22
CA CYS A 49 7.51 7.74 -1.08
C CYS A 49 8.54 8.86 -0.91
N ARG A 50 8.15 10.13 -1.07
CA ARG A 50 9.04 11.28 -0.89
C ARG A 50 9.46 11.51 0.56
N THR A 51 8.65 11.06 1.52
CA THR A 51 8.93 11.21 2.96
C THR A 51 9.80 10.07 3.49
N CYS A 52 9.52 8.83 3.11
CA CYS A 52 10.30 7.68 3.55
C CYS A 52 11.57 7.47 2.73
N GLY A 53 11.62 7.96 1.48
CA GLY A 53 12.68 7.63 0.52
C GLY A 53 12.68 6.16 0.06
N ARG A 54 11.53 5.49 0.17
CA ARG A 54 11.37 4.03 0.04
C ARG A 54 10.32 3.64 -0.98
N LEU A 55 10.46 2.44 -1.52
CA LEU A 55 9.44 1.77 -2.33
C LEU A 55 8.61 0.88 -1.41
N CYS A 56 7.67 1.46 -0.65
CA CYS A 56 6.99 0.79 0.45
C CYS A 56 6.38 -0.58 0.07
N ASN A 57 5.71 -0.66 -1.07
CA ASN A 57 5.12 -1.90 -1.59
C ASN A 57 6.20 -2.94 -1.93
N THR A 58 7.22 -2.52 -2.68
CA THR A 58 8.33 -3.40 -3.10
C THR A 58 9.13 -3.93 -1.92
N GLU A 59 9.41 -3.09 -0.92
CA GLU A 59 10.16 -3.46 0.28
C GLU A 59 9.35 -4.36 1.24
N ARG A 60 8.02 -4.25 1.24
CA ARG A 60 7.15 -5.10 2.04
C ARG A 60 7.26 -6.57 1.62
N GLY A 61 7.32 -6.85 0.31
CA GLY A 61 7.36 -8.20 -0.24
C GLY A 61 6.13 -9.04 0.15
N ASN A 62 6.36 -10.31 0.53
CA ASN A 62 5.30 -11.26 0.89
C ASN A 62 4.81 -11.16 2.34
N ARG A 63 5.23 -10.13 3.09
CA ARG A 63 4.87 -10.00 4.51
C ARG A 63 3.41 -9.56 4.62
N ALA A 64 2.59 -10.35 5.32
CA ALA A 64 1.24 -9.94 5.68
C ALA A 64 1.31 -8.66 6.53
N ILE A 65 0.57 -7.62 6.16
CA ILE A 65 0.52 -6.39 6.96
C ILE A 65 -0.38 -6.66 8.16
N THR A 66 0.20 -7.11 9.26
CA THR A 66 -0.53 -7.41 10.50
C THR A 66 -0.93 -6.16 11.27
N LYS A 67 -0.38 -4.99 10.92
CA LYS A 67 -0.85 -3.67 11.37
C LYS A 67 -0.61 -2.64 10.29
N ALA A 68 -1.67 -2.00 9.79
CA ALA A 68 -1.54 -0.70 9.16
C ALA A 68 -0.89 0.22 10.20
N VAL A 69 0.34 0.67 9.95
CA VAL A 69 1.02 1.56 10.88
C VAL A 69 0.22 2.87 10.85
N ARG A 70 -0.56 3.12 11.90
CA ARG A 70 -1.14 4.43 12.17
C ARG A 70 0.02 5.38 12.48
N THR A 71 0.62 5.96 11.46
CA THR A 71 1.51 7.11 11.65
C THR A 71 0.63 8.34 11.87
N SER A 72 1.08 9.21 12.78
CA SER A 72 0.27 10.22 13.43
C SER A 72 -0.31 11.22 12.43
N ARG A 73 -1.65 11.33 12.40
CA ARG A 73 -2.29 12.61 12.09
C ARG A 73 -1.86 13.56 13.20
N ASN A 74 -0.90 14.43 12.92
CA ASN A 74 -0.68 15.60 13.74
C ASN A 74 -1.93 16.48 13.56
N TRP A 75 -2.77 16.50 14.59
CA TRP A 75 -3.82 17.51 14.79
C TRP A 75 -3.18 18.83 15.21
#